data_AF-A0A1S4A0N7-F1
#
_entry.id   AF-A0A1S4A0N7-F1
#
_cell.length_a   1.000
_cell.length_b   1.000
_cell.length_c   1.000
_cell.angle_alpha   90.00
_cell.angle_beta   90.00
_cell.angle_gamma   90.00
#
_symmetry.space_group_name_H-M   'P 1'
#
loop_
_entity.id
_entity.type
_entity.pdbx_description
1 polymer ?
#
loop_
_entity_poly.entity_id
_entity_poly.type
_entity_poly.pdbx_seq_one_letter_code
_entity_poly.pdbx_strand_id
1 'polypeptide(L)'
;MNSPTCLMMNISQPEQEKLIDKLQIFKIQCKDKRGCTILRIIGKLFPARIVSAEAVNKYLLEKIYPNLEQRQFSIVYAHTGVNRSENFPGIAALRSICDAMPANVKDHLKAVYFLHPSLQSRLFLALFGRLLFTGG
;
A
#
# COMPACT_ATOMS: atom_id res chain seq x y z
N MET A 1 28.04 10.50 24.23
CA MET A 1 28.36 9.79 22.98
C MET A 1 27.07 9.66 22.20
N ASN A 2 26.90 10.51 21.20
CA ASN A 2 25.61 10.73 20.54
C ASN A 2 25.43 9.68 19.44
N SER A 3 24.40 8.85 19.57
CA SER A 3 23.95 7.92 18.52
C SER A 3 23.72 8.68 17.21
N PRO A 4 24.05 8.10 16.05
CA PRO A 4 23.83 8.75 14.77
C PRO A 4 22.32 8.80 14.51
N THR A 5 21.75 10.01 14.60
CA THR A 5 20.45 10.34 14.06
C THR A 5 20.48 10.00 12.58
N CYS A 6 19.83 8.90 12.21
CA CYS A 6 19.70 8.44 10.83
C CYS A 6 19.07 9.59 10.02
N LEU A 7 19.87 10.20 9.13
CA LEU A 7 19.44 11.28 8.25
C LEU A 7 18.16 10.87 7.51
N MET A 8 17.01 11.42 7.91
CA MET A 8 15.80 11.33 7.11
C MET A 8 16.07 12.12 5.82
N MET A 9 16.30 11.41 4.72
CA MET A 9 16.29 12.00 3.39
C MET A 9 14.84 12.43 3.10
N ASN A 10 14.48 13.64 3.52
CA ASN A 10 13.22 14.28 3.12
C ASN A 10 13.36 14.76 1.68
N ILE A 11 13.27 13.81 0.73
CA ILE A 11 13.08 14.14 -0.67
C ILE A 11 11.68 14.75 -0.85
N SER A 12 11.54 15.65 -1.82
CA SER A 12 10.28 16.35 -2.04
C SER A 12 9.16 15.39 -2.45
N GLN A 13 7.91 15.73 -2.14
CA GLN A 13 6.75 14.90 -2.49
C GLN A 13 6.70 14.44 -3.96
N PRO A 14 6.96 15.29 -4.99
CA PRO A 14 7.00 14.82 -6.38
C PRO A 14 8.13 13.82 -6.66
N GLU A 15 9.25 13.89 -5.93
CA GLU A 15 10.32 12.88 -6.04
C GLU A 15 9.92 11.56 -5.41
N GLN A 16 9.18 11.58 -4.30
CA GLN A 16 8.57 10.39 -3.70
C GLN A 16 7.61 9.72 -4.68
N GLU A 17 6.73 10.50 -5.32
CA GLU A 17 5.79 9.99 -6.34
C GLU A 17 6.53 9.39 -7.55
N LYS A 18 7.61 10.03 -8.03
CA LYS A 18 8.47 9.47 -9.08
C LYS A 18 9.13 8.16 -8.66
N LEU A 19 9.52 8.03 -7.39
CA LEU A 19 10.11 6.81 -6.86
C LEU A 19 9.09 5.67 -6.81
N ILE A 20 7.86 5.94 -6.35
CA ILE A 20 6.75 4.98 -6.36
C ILE A 20 6.50 4.46 -7.79
N ASP A 21 6.49 5.38 -8.75
CA ASP A 21 6.29 5.06 -10.17
C ASP A 21 7.42 4.21 -10.74
N LYS A 22 8.67 4.63 -10.52
CA LYS A 22 9.87 3.92 -11.00
C LYS A 22 9.98 2.51 -10.45
N LEU A 23 9.63 2.32 -9.18
CA LEU A 23 9.65 1.03 -8.51
C LEU A 23 8.46 0.13 -8.87
N GLN A 24 7.46 0.67 -9.59
CA GLN A 24 6.28 -0.08 -10.04
C GLN A 24 5.58 -0.82 -8.90
N ILE A 25 5.55 -0.17 -7.72
CA ILE A 25 4.99 -0.72 -6.47
C ILE A 25 3.52 -1.06 -6.69
N PHE A 26 2.79 -0.11 -7.27
CA PHE A 26 1.39 -0.23 -7.65
C PHE A 26 1.32 -0.45 -9.15
N LYS A 27 0.70 -1.55 -9.59
CA LYS A 27 0.46 -1.78 -11.01
C LYS A 27 -0.93 -2.35 -11.21
N ILE A 28 -1.73 -1.66 -12.01
CA ILE A 28 -3.00 -2.19 -12.50
C ILE A 28 -2.68 -3.24 -13.56
N GLN A 29 -3.08 -4.47 -13.30
CA GLN A 29 -2.95 -5.60 -14.22
C GLN A 29 -4.28 -5.95 -14.88
N CYS A 30 -4.22 -6.89 -15.81
CA CYS A 30 -5.37 -7.38 -16.55
C CYS A 30 -6.43 -8.00 -15.61
N LYS A 31 -7.60 -8.28 -16.19
CA LYS A 31 -8.75 -8.83 -15.50
C LYS A 31 -8.51 -10.28 -15.08
N ASP A 32 -9.05 -10.65 -13.92
CA ASP A 32 -9.15 -12.04 -13.50
C ASP A 32 -10.18 -12.82 -14.34
N LYS A 33 -10.34 -14.11 -14.05
CA LYS A 33 -11.32 -14.99 -14.73
C LYS A 33 -12.77 -14.52 -14.60
N ARG A 34 -13.06 -13.62 -13.65
CA ARG A 34 -14.38 -13.07 -13.35
C ARG A 34 -14.55 -11.65 -13.92
N GLY A 35 -13.57 -11.15 -14.68
CA GLY A 35 -13.60 -9.81 -15.26
C GLY A 35 -13.21 -8.69 -14.29
N CYS A 36 -12.75 -9.02 -13.07
CA CYS A 36 -12.33 -8.04 -12.08
C CYS A 36 -10.90 -7.57 -12.32
N THR A 37 -10.69 -6.26 -12.35
CA THR A 37 -9.36 -5.67 -12.49
C THR A 37 -8.49 -6.03 -11.28
N ILE A 38 -7.20 -6.31 -11.50
CA ILE A 38 -6.28 -6.64 -10.40
C ILE A 38 -5.33 -5.47 -10.16
N LEU A 39 -5.36 -4.89 -8.96
CA LEU A 39 -4.31 -3.98 -8.49
C LEU A 39 -3.22 -4.81 -7.79
N ARG A 40 -2.04 -4.93 -8.41
CA ARG A 40 -0.88 -5.57 -7.80
C ARG A 40 -0.11 -4.57 -6.95
N ILE A 41 0.20 -4.96 -5.72
CA ILE A 41 1.06 -4.23 -4.79
C ILE A 41 2.25 -5.13 -4.41
N ILE A 42 3.49 -4.66 -4.61
CA ILE A 42 4.70 -5.42 -4.24
C ILE A 42 5.33 -4.78 -3.00
N GLY A 43 5.14 -5.39 -1.83
CA GLY A 43 5.63 -4.85 -0.57
C GLY A 43 7.16 -4.77 -0.46
N LYS A 44 7.89 -5.72 -1.06
CA LYS A 44 9.36 -5.75 -1.06
C LYS A 44 9.99 -4.47 -1.61
N LEU A 45 9.31 -3.85 -2.58
CA LEU A 45 9.82 -2.69 -3.30
C LEU A 45 9.42 -1.38 -2.61
N PHE A 46 8.72 -1.42 -1.47
CA PHE A 46 8.20 -0.23 -0.82
C PHE A 46 9.29 0.44 0.05
N PRO A 47 9.75 1.65 -0.28
CA PRO A 47 10.82 2.33 0.44
C PRO A 47 10.26 3.07 1.67
N ALA A 48 9.91 2.34 2.73
CA ALA A 48 9.19 2.88 3.89
C ALA A 48 9.92 3.99 4.67
N ARG A 49 11.23 4.14 4.49
CA ARG A 49 12.02 5.21 5.11
C ARG A 49 12.01 6.53 4.34
N ILE A 50 11.62 6.49 3.07
CA ILE A 50 11.75 7.62 2.13
C ILE A 50 10.37 8.13 1.70
N VAL A 51 9.39 7.23 1.57
CA VAL A 51 8.05 7.54 1.10
C VAL A 51 7.08 7.68 2.27
N SER A 52 6.44 8.84 2.39
CA SER A 52 5.43 9.11 3.41
C SER A 52 4.05 8.55 3.03
N ALA A 53 3.19 8.35 4.03
CA ALA A 53 1.80 7.94 3.80
C ALA A 53 1.03 8.97 2.94
N GLU A 54 1.30 10.25 3.14
CA GLU A 54 0.69 11.35 2.38
C GLU A 54 1.05 11.28 0.89
N ALA A 55 2.32 11.02 0.57
CA ALA A 55 2.77 10.85 -0.80
C ALA A 55 2.13 9.63 -1.47
N VAL A 56 1.99 8.51 -0.73
CA VAL A 56 1.26 7.33 -1.23
C VAL A 56 -0.21 7.66 -1.47
N ASN A 57 -0.88 8.31 -0.53
CA ASN A 57 -2.30 8.67 -0.64
C ASN A 57 -2.54 9.53 -1.86
N LYS A 58 -1.73 10.57 -2.06
CA LYS A 58 -1.83 11.44 -3.23
C LYS A 58 -1.58 10.66 -4.53
N TYR A 59 -0.55 9.83 -4.58
CA TYR A 59 -0.27 9.00 -5.77
C TYR A 59 -1.44 8.07 -6.10
N LEU A 60 -2.04 7.42 -5.09
CA LEU A 60 -3.19 6.54 -5.29
C LEU A 60 -4.41 7.31 -5.79
N LEU A 61 -4.71 8.47 -5.19
CA LEU A 61 -5.81 9.35 -5.57
C LEU A 61 -5.69 9.88 -7.01
N GLU A 62 -4.50 10.31 -7.41
CA GLU A 62 -4.33 10.97 -8.72
C GLU A 62 -4.11 9.97 -9.87
N LYS A 63 -3.45 8.84 -9.61
CA LYS A 63 -3.01 7.93 -10.69
C LYS A 63 -3.71 6.56 -10.69
N ILE A 64 -4.08 6.03 -9.53
CA ILE A 64 -4.57 4.65 -9.44
C ILE A 64 -6.10 4.61 -9.37
N TYR A 65 -6.69 5.33 -8.41
CA TYR A 65 -8.13 5.31 -8.16
C TYR A 65 -8.99 5.74 -9.35
N PRO A 66 -8.66 6.77 -10.15
CA PRO A 66 -9.46 7.15 -11.31
C PRO A 66 -9.63 6.01 -12.35
N ASN A 67 -8.67 5.08 -12.40
CA ASN A 67 -8.72 3.90 -13.27
C ASN A 67 -9.52 2.72 -12.69
N LEU A 68 -9.87 2.77 -11.40
CA LEU A 68 -10.56 1.72 -10.64
C LEU A 68 -11.99 2.12 -10.24
N GLU A 69 -12.30 3.41 -10.18
CA GLU A 69 -13.60 3.95 -9.73
C GLU A 69 -14.81 3.44 -10.51
N GLN A 70 -14.66 2.99 -11.75
CA GLN A 70 -15.80 2.55 -12.58
C GLN A 70 -16.01 1.04 -12.60
N ARG A 71 -15.12 0.25 -11.99
CA ARG A 71 -15.12 -1.22 -12.16
C ARG A 71 -14.76 -1.92 -10.86
N GLN A 72 -15.39 -3.08 -10.65
CA GLN A 72 -15.01 -3.96 -9.55
C GLN A 72 -13.56 -4.44 -9.71
N PHE A 73 -12.79 -4.35 -8.63
CA PHE A 73 -11.38 -4.72 -8.62
C PHE A 73 -11.02 -5.51 -7.36
N SER A 74 -9.87 -6.16 -7.42
CA SER A 74 -9.27 -6.86 -6.28
C SER A 74 -7.81 -6.44 -6.13
N ILE A 75 -7.33 -6.40 -4.90
CA ILE A 75 -5.94 -6.08 -4.59
C ILE A 75 -5.19 -7.38 -4.36
N VAL A 76 -4.02 -7.53 -4.98
CA VAL A 76 -3.08 -8.61 -4.71
C VAL A 76 -1.82 -8.00 -4.12
N TYR A 77 -1.63 -8.20 -2.81
CA TYR A 77 -0.47 -7.72 -2.08
C TYR A 77 0.55 -8.84 -1.90
N ALA A 78 1.68 -8.72 -2.60
CA ALA A 78 2.81 -9.62 -2.46
C ALA A 78 3.68 -9.19 -1.27
N HIS A 79 3.61 -9.96 -0.19
CA HIS A 79 4.34 -9.71 1.06
C HIS A 79 5.72 -10.37 1.11
N THR A 80 6.12 -11.09 0.06
CA THR A 80 7.43 -11.75 -0.04
C THR A 80 8.57 -10.78 0.28
N GLY A 81 9.37 -11.04 1.31
CA GLY A 81 10.55 -10.23 1.66
C GLY A 81 10.24 -8.86 2.28
N VAL A 82 9.03 -8.64 2.77
CA VAL A 82 8.70 -7.46 3.57
C VAL A 82 9.27 -7.62 4.98
N ASN A 83 10.09 -6.66 5.41
CA ASN A 83 10.65 -6.59 6.75
C ASN A 83 10.17 -5.31 7.46
N ARG A 84 9.80 -5.43 8.74
CA ARG A 84 9.29 -4.33 9.56
C ARG A 84 10.28 -3.17 9.69
N SER A 85 11.58 -3.44 9.73
CA SER A 85 12.63 -2.43 9.91
C SER A 85 13.03 -1.68 8.63
N GLU A 86 12.56 -2.14 7.47
CA GLU A 86 13.04 -1.66 6.17
C GLU A 86 11.91 -1.14 5.28
N ASN A 87 10.95 -2.01 4.95
CA ASN A 87 10.00 -1.78 3.86
C ASN A 87 8.54 -1.75 4.33
N PHE A 88 8.30 -1.82 5.64
CA PHE A 88 6.97 -1.73 6.23
C PHE A 88 6.71 -0.32 6.75
N PRO A 89 5.69 0.41 6.24
CA PRO A 89 5.42 1.79 6.64
C PRO A 89 4.83 1.94 8.05
N GLY A 90 4.51 0.84 8.73
CA GLY A 90 3.88 0.87 10.05
C GLY A 90 2.35 0.88 9.99
N ILE A 91 1.73 0.67 11.15
CA ILE A 91 0.27 0.51 11.28
C ILE A 91 -0.45 1.83 11.01
N ALA A 92 0.06 2.93 11.56
CA ALA A 92 -0.53 4.26 11.41
C ALA A 92 -0.57 4.71 9.95
N ALA A 93 0.51 4.45 9.20
CA ALA A 93 0.57 4.74 7.78
C ALA A 93 -0.40 3.87 6.97
N LEU A 94 -0.46 2.56 7.23
CA LEU A 94 -1.43 1.69 6.57
C LEU A 94 -2.87 2.11 6.85
N ARG A 95 -3.18 2.46 8.10
CA ARG A 95 -4.49 2.99 8.47
C ARG A 95 -4.80 4.28 7.74
N SER A 96 -3.87 5.23 7.71
CA SER A 96 -4.01 6.48 6.95
C SER A 96 -4.28 6.24 5.47
N ILE A 97 -3.64 5.22 4.87
CA ILE A 97 -3.88 4.83 3.47
C ILE A 97 -5.27 4.23 3.28
N CYS A 98 -5.71 3.35 4.19
CA CYS A 98 -7.06 2.78 4.16
C CYS A 98 -8.15 3.84 4.36
N ASP A 99 -7.93 4.79 5.26
CA ASP A 99 -8.88 5.86 5.60
C ASP A 99 -8.97 6.93 4.51
N ALA A 100 -7.86 7.20 3.79
CA ALA A 100 -7.81 8.14 2.68
C ALA A 100 -8.43 7.59 1.38
N MET A 101 -8.78 6.29 1.33
CA MET A 101 -9.38 5.69 0.15
C MET A 101 -10.82 6.21 -0.04
N PRO A 102 -11.15 6.78 -1.21
CA PRO A 102 -12.49 7.27 -1.51
C PRO A 102 -13.57 6.18 -1.36
N ALA A 103 -14.76 6.55 -0.89
CA ALA A 103 -15.86 5.60 -0.63
C ALA A 103 -16.29 4.84 -1.90
N ASN A 104 -16.40 5.54 -3.04
CA ASN A 104 -16.69 4.95 -4.35
C ASN A 104 -15.67 3.88 -4.78
N VAL A 105 -14.39 4.06 -4.45
CA VAL A 105 -13.35 3.04 -4.71
C VAL A 105 -13.50 1.88 -3.74
N LYS A 106 -13.76 2.16 -2.45
CA LYS A 106 -13.94 1.15 -1.41
C LYS A 106 -15.11 0.22 -1.73
N ASP A 107 -16.22 0.75 -2.23
CA ASP A 107 -17.43 -0.01 -2.58
C ASP A 107 -17.19 -0.97 -3.77
N HIS A 108 -16.23 -0.66 -4.63
CA HIS A 108 -15.84 -1.49 -5.78
C HIS A 108 -14.74 -2.51 -5.45
N LEU A 109 -14.12 -2.42 -4.28
CA LEU A 109 -13.11 -3.36 -3.82
C LEU A 109 -13.76 -4.68 -3.37
N LYS A 110 -13.56 -5.76 -4.12
CA LYS A 110 -14.10 -7.08 -3.77
C LYS A 110 -13.32 -7.81 -2.70
N ALA A 111 -11.99 -7.81 -2.83
CA ALA A 111 -11.12 -8.63 -2.01
C ALA A 111 -9.69 -8.09 -1.99
N VAL A 112 -8.97 -8.38 -0.91
CA VAL A 112 -7.54 -8.16 -0.77
C VAL A 112 -6.87 -9.50 -0.52
N TYR A 113 -6.09 -9.97 -1.49
CA TYR A 113 -5.33 -11.22 -1.42
C TYR A 113 -3.91 -10.95 -0.94
N PHE A 114 -3.52 -11.61 0.16
CA PHE A 114 -2.15 -11.57 0.68
C PHE A 114 -1.36 -12.77 0.17
N LEU A 115 -0.37 -12.52 -0.68
CA LEU A 115 0.52 -13.56 -1.22
C LEU A 115 1.81 -13.66 -0.39
N HIS A 116 2.15 -14.89 0.00
CA HIS A 116 3.30 -15.22 0.84
C HIS A 116 3.39 -14.41 2.14
N PRO A 117 2.32 -14.40 2.98
CA PRO A 117 2.38 -13.74 4.27
C PRO A 117 3.39 -14.46 5.17
N SER A 118 4.27 -13.68 5.81
CA SER A 118 5.17 -14.18 6.85
C SER A 118 4.37 -14.53 8.11
N LEU A 119 4.95 -15.31 9.03
CA LEU A 119 4.30 -15.59 10.31
C LEU A 119 3.98 -14.29 11.07
N GLN A 120 4.91 -13.34 11.05
CA GLN A 120 4.74 -12.01 11.65
C GLN A 120 3.59 -11.24 11.00
N SER A 121 3.44 -11.28 9.67
CA SER A 121 2.35 -10.58 9.00
C SER A 121 0.99 -11.24 9.25
N ARG A 122 0.94 -12.57 9.41
CA ARG A 122 -0.29 -13.27 9.80
C ARG A 122 -0.73 -12.87 11.20
N LEU A 123 0.20 -12.85 12.17
CA LEU A 123 -0.08 -12.38 13.53
C LEU A 123 -0.49 -10.90 13.53
N PHE A 124 0.19 -10.08 12.74
CA PHE A 124 -0.16 -8.68 12.56
C PHE A 124 -1.60 -8.51 12.05
N LEU A 125 -1.99 -9.22 10.99
CA LEU A 125 -3.35 -9.16 10.45
C LEU A 125 -4.39 -9.72 11.43
N ALA A 126 -4.04 -10.75 12.22
CA ALA A 126 -4.95 -11.28 13.24
C ALA A 126 -5.24 -10.27 14.36
N LEU A 127 -4.21 -9.53 14.80
CA LEU A 127 -4.31 -8.55 15.89
C LEU A 127 -4.85 -7.19 15.43
N PHE A 128 -4.35 -6.69 14.31
CA PHE A 128 -4.59 -5.32 13.84
C PHE A 128 -5.47 -5.27 12.59
N GLY A 129 -5.79 -6.40 11.96
CA GLY A 129 -6.62 -6.42 10.75
C GLY A 129 -7.99 -5.80 11.00
N ARG A 130 -8.58 -6.01 12.19
CA ARG A 130 -9.81 -5.29 12.55
C ARG A 130 -9.59 -3.78 12.50
N LEU A 131 -8.57 -3.24 13.15
CA LEU A 131 -8.29 -1.79 13.16
C LEU A 131 -7.99 -1.19 11.79
N LEU A 132 -7.55 -1.99 10.81
CA LEU A 132 -7.30 -1.55 9.44
C LEU A 132 -8.53 -1.68 8.53
N PHE A 133 -9.41 -2.65 8.79
CA PHE A 133 -10.52 -3.00 7.87
C PHE A 133 -11.91 -2.74 8.45
N THR A 134 -12.07 -2.61 9.75
CA THR A 134 -13.30 -2.09 10.37
C THR A 134 -13.27 -0.58 10.28
N GLY A 135 -13.81 -0.05 9.18
CA GLY A 135 -14.37 1.30 9.23
C GLY A 135 -15.47 1.30 10.29
N GLY A 136 -15.52 2.36 11.10
CA GLY A 136 -16.69 2.62 11.94
C GLY A 136 -17.96 2.68 11.12
#